data_AF-A0A919AJH6-F1
#
_entry.id   AF-A0A919AJH6-F1
#
_cell.length_a   1.000
_cell.length_b   1.000
_cell.length_c   1.000
_cell.angle_alpha   90.00
_cell.angle_beta   90.00
_cell.angle_gamma   90.00
#
_symmetry.space_group_name_H-M   'P 1'
#
loop_
_entity.id
_entity.type
_entity.pdbx_description
1 polymer ?
#
loop_
_entity_poly.entity_id
_entity_poly.type
_entity_poly.pdbx_seq_one_letter_code
_entity_poly.pdbx_strand_id
1 'polypeptide(L)' 'MDALGEELTRAGVHGELKPWDAGWGQRYAVVHDPDGHGVDLFAPLER' A
#
# COMPACT_ATOMS: atom_id res chain seq x y z
N MET A 1 4.27 4.94 6.39
CA MET A 1 3.63 4.63 5.09
C MET A 1 4.52 5.03 3.94
N ASP A 2 5.03 6.26 3.93
CA ASP A 2 5.86 6.82 2.86
C ASP A 2 7.18 6.05 2.68
N ALA A 3 7.92 5.79 3.77
CA ALA A 3 9.15 4.99 3.73
C ALA A 3 8.90 3.54 3.26
N LEU A 4 7.76 2.95 3.64
CA LEU A 4 7.38 1.60 3.20
C LEU A 4 7.01 1.59 1.71
N GLY A 5 6.34 2.64 1.22
CA GLY A 5 6.01 2.81 -0.19
C GLY A 5 7.24 2.96 -1.08
N GLU A 6 8.26 3.70 -0.63
CA GLU A 6 9.54 3.81 -1.36
C GLU A 6 10.31 2.48 -1.41
N GLU A 7 10.34 1.73 -0.30
CA GLU A 7 11.03 0.45 -0.23
C GLU A 7 10.37 -0.61 -1.13
N LEU A 8 9.04 -0.66 -1.15
CA LEU A 8 8.27 -1.54 -2.03
C LEU A 8 8.43 -1.16 -3.51
N THR A 9 8.44 0.15 -3.84
CA THR A 9 8.69 0.61 -5.21
C THR A 9 10.10 0.22 -5.69
N ARG A 10 11.11 0.34 -4.80
CA ARG A 10 12.49 -0.08 -5.09
C ARG A 10 12.62 -1.60 -5.28
N ALA A 11 11.75 -2.38 -4.64
CA ALA A 11 11.68 -3.84 -4.78
C ALA A 11 10.96 -4.31 -6.05
N GLY A 12 10.47 -3.39 -6.91
CA GLY A 12 9.78 -3.75 -8.16
C GLY A 12 8.31 -4.15 -7.96
N VAL A 13 7.78 -3.94 -6.76
CA VAL A 13 6.38 -4.23 -6.41
C VAL A 13 5.51 -3.19 -7.10
N HIS A 14 4.74 -3.61 -8.11
CA HIS A 14 3.85 -2.74 -8.86
C HIS A 14 2.63 -2.41 -7.98
N GLY A 15 2.54 -1.17 -7.50
CA GLY A 15 1.35 -0.71 -6.78
C GLY A 15 0.19 -0.51 -7.75
N GLU A 16 -0.81 -1.41 -7.72
CA GLU A 16 -2.00 -1.28 -8.58
C GLU A 16 -2.87 -0.09 -8.14
N LEU A 17 -2.85 0.26 -6.85
CA LEU A 17 -3.54 1.43 -6.30
C LEU A 17 -2.64 2.23 -5.35
N LYS A 18 -2.52 3.55 -5.61
CA LYS A 18 -1.89 4.50 -4.68
C LYS A 18 -2.61 4.44 -3.32
N PRO A 19 -1.90 4.62 -2.20
CA PRO A 19 -2.54 4.59 -0.89
C PRO A 19 -3.71 5.60 -0.81
N TRP A 20 -4.86 5.15 -0.33
CA TRP A 20 -6.08 5.96 -0.21
C TRP A 20 -6.65 5.91 1.20
N ASP A 21 -7.28 7.01 1.60
CA ASP A 21 -7.95 7.13 2.89
C ASP A 21 -9.40 6.69 2.72
N ALA A 22 -9.76 5.61 3.40
CA ALA A 22 -11.12 5.11 3.43
C ALA A 22 -11.97 5.91 4.41
N GLY A 23 -13.23 6.17 4.03
CA GLY A 23 -14.17 6.98 4.82
C GLY A 23 -14.53 6.42 6.21
N TRP A 24 -14.08 5.21 6.53
CA TRP A 24 -14.27 4.55 7.82
C TRP A 24 -13.01 4.57 8.72
N GLY A 25 -11.98 5.36 8.38
CA GLY A 25 -10.86 5.63 9.29
C GLY A 25 -9.61 4.78 9.06
N GLN A 26 -9.43 4.20 7.88
CA GLN A 26 -8.26 3.37 7.54
C GLN A 26 -7.62 3.85 6.24
N ARG A 27 -6.29 3.84 6.19
CA ARG A 27 -5.51 4.02 4.96
C ARG A 27 -5.24 2.66 4.35
N TYR A 28 -5.61 2.49 3.09
CA TYR A 28 -5.37 1.27 2.33
C TYR A 28 -4.32 1.50 1.25
N ALA A 29 -3.61 0.44 0.87
CA ALA A 29 -2.76 0.39 -0.32
C ALA A 29 -2.77 -1.04 -0.89
N VAL A 30 -2.80 -1.18 -2.21
CA VAL A 30 -2.70 -2.47 -2.89
C VAL A 30 -1.37 -2.53 -3.62
N VAL A 31 -0.60 -3.58 -3.36
CA VAL A 31 0.71 -3.78 -3.97
C VAL A 31 0.83 -5.20 -4.51
N HIS A 32 1.50 -5.39 -5.64
CA HIS A 32 1.77 -6.73 -6.18
C HIS A 32 3.14 -7.22 -5.77
N ASP A 33 3.19 -8.38 -5.12
CA ASP A 33 4.46 -9.06 -4.88
C ASP A 33 5.17 -9.40 -6.22
N PRO A 34 6.46 -9.77 -6.21
CA PRO A 34 7.19 -10.13 -7.43
C PRO A 34 6.59 -11.29 -8.23
N ASP A 35 5.75 -12.13 -7.60
CA ASP A 35 5.06 -13.25 -8.23
C ASP A 35 3.70 -12.82 -8.85
N GLY A 36 3.31 -11.56 -8.66
CA GLY A 36 2.08 -10.97 -9.19
C GLY A 36 0.86 -11.14 -8.29
N HIS A 37 1.03 -11.54 -7.02
CA HIS A 37 -0.08 -11.61 -6.07
C HIS A 37 -0.40 -10.25 -5.46
N GLY A 38 -1.69 -9.92 -5.43
CA GLY A 38 -2.18 -8.73 -4.74
C GLY A 38 -2.06 -8.85 -3.22
N VAL A 39 -1.43 -7.85 -2.60
CA VAL A 39 -1.27 -7.70 -1.16
C VAL A 39 -1.93 -6.40 -0.73
N ASP A 40 -2.93 -6.51 0.15
CA ASP A 40 -3.63 -5.39 0.76
C ASP A 40 -2.96 -4.97 2.07
N LEU A 41 -2.47 -3.74 2.12
CA LEU A 41 -1.95 -3.11 3.32
C LEU A 41 -3.00 -2.15 3.87
N PHE A 42 -3.32 -2.26 5.15
CA PHE A 42 -4.19 -1.31 5.84
C PHE A 42 -3.57 -0.81 7.14
N ALA A 43 -3.79 0.47 7.45
CA ALA A 43 -3.37 1.10 8.69
C ALA A 43 -4.48 2.02 9.21
N PRO A 44 -4.60 2.23 10.53
CA PRO A 44 -5.47 3.27 11.07
C PRO A 44 -5.05 4.65 10.56
N LEU A 45 -6.00 5.54 10.27
CA LEU A 45 -5.69 6.95 10.08
C LEU A 45 -5.32 7.56 11.44
N GLU A 46 -4.10 8.05 11.57
CA GLU A 46 -3.69 8.82 12.76
C GLU A 46 -4.53 10.11 12.84
N ARG A 47 -4.96 10.46 14.05
CA ARG A 47 -5.83 11.62 14.33
C ARG A 47 -5.10 12.95 14.22
#